data_AF-A0A0K8JGJ6-F1
#
_entry.id   AF-A0A0K8JGJ6-F1
#
_cell.length_a   1.000
_cell.length_b   1.000
_cell.length_c   1.000
_cell.angle_alpha   90.00
_cell.angle_beta   90.00
_cell.angle_gamma   90.00
#
_symmetry.space_group_name_H-M   'P 1'
#
loop_
_entity.id
_entity.type
_entity.pdbx_description
1 polymer ?
#
loop_
_entity_poly.entity_id
_entity_poly.type
_entity_poly.pdbx_seq_one_letter_code
_entity_poly.pdbx_strand_id
1 'polypeptide(L)'
;MRRKWLTIWRVGVGLLVVELVVYGMLQVFSFGCRSLAWRQFNAGVNNEKRQVEEIPYAELINYWSEQAGISPELVAAVIYAESSFQPKAVSPAGARGLMQIMPDTWQVINKEIQACKFHHNGKCTTACYEDAGMNIHIGTVYLGRLLERYNQNAVWALAAYNAGPAAVEKYQGIPPFTETQSYVQRIILYWFDIHKADSLLYEMGMRELDSVYHYIRGMMAVTLSLVACALWRLVKEYRSWHWY
;
A
#
# COMPACT_ATOMS: atom_id res chain seq x y z
N MET A 1 51.02 15.15 5.49
CA MET A 1 49.56 15.34 5.48
C MET A 1 48.82 14.10 4.99
N ARG A 2 49.28 13.45 3.92
CA ARG A 2 48.90 12.10 3.44
C ARG A 2 48.46 11.04 4.48
N ARG A 3 49.24 10.82 5.55
CA ARG A 3 48.89 9.81 6.58
C ARG A 3 47.56 10.12 7.28
N LYS A 4 47.25 11.40 7.52
CA LYS A 4 45.97 11.83 8.13
C LYS A 4 44.80 11.55 7.18
N TRP A 5 44.93 11.94 5.91
CA TRP A 5 43.89 11.71 4.90
C TRP A 5 43.66 10.21 4.61
N LEU A 6 44.72 9.39 4.65
CA LEU A 6 44.60 7.94 4.50
C LEU A 6 43.86 7.31 5.69
N THR A 7 44.13 7.76 6.92
CA THR A 7 43.38 7.31 8.10
C THR A 7 41.92 7.72 8.02
N ILE A 8 41.63 8.98 7.68
CA ILE A 8 40.25 9.48 7.50
C ILE A 8 39.51 8.65 6.45
N TRP A 9 40.15 8.39 5.30
CA TRP A 9 39.57 7.58 4.24
C TRP A 9 39.29 6.15 4.70
N ARG A 10 40.24 5.48 5.36
CA ARG A 10 40.03 4.10 5.87
C ARG A 10 38.92 4.01 6.91
N VAL A 11 38.91 4.93 7.86
CA VAL A 11 37.87 4.99 8.90
C VAL A 11 36.51 5.28 8.26
N GLY A 12 36.44 6.23 7.33
CA GLY A 12 35.21 6.56 6.61
C GLY A 12 34.67 5.39 5.79
N VAL A 13 35.54 4.64 5.10
CA VAL A 13 35.15 3.41 4.38
C VAL A 13 34.63 2.36 5.37
N GLY A 14 35.31 2.16 6.50
CA GLY A 14 34.85 1.24 7.55
C GLY A 14 33.48 1.62 8.11
N LEU A 15 33.26 2.90 8.39
CA LEU A 15 31.97 3.43 8.83
C LEU A 15 30.89 3.20 7.78
N LEU A 16 31.15 3.53 6.51
CA LEU A 16 30.19 3.32 5.42
C LEU A 16 29.78 1.84 5.30
N VAL A 17 30.71 0.90 5.50
CA VAL A 17 30.39 -0.54 5.51
C VAL A 17 29.45 -0.88 6.67
N VAL A 18 29.68 -0.36 7.87
CA VAL A 18 28.78 -0.56 9.02
C VAL A 18 27.39 0.01 8.74
N GLU A 19 27.31 1.23 8.20
CA GLU A 19 26.05 1.88 7.85
C GLU A 19 25.27 1.07 6.81
N LEU A 20 25.94 0.55 5.77
CA LEU A 20 25.34 -0.32 4.75
C LEU A 20 24.81 -1.62 5.35
N VAL A 21 25.56 -2.23 6.27
CA VAL A 21 25.12 -3.46 6.97
C VAL A 21 23.89 -3.17 7.83
N VAL A 22 23.90 -2.09 8.62
CA VAL A 22 22.75 -1.69 9.45
C VAL A 22 21.53 -1.38 8.58
N TYR A 23 21.72 -0.64 7.49
CA TYR A 23 20.65 -0.35 6.53
C TYR A 23 20.06 -1.64 5.94
N GLY A 24 20.91 -2.57 5.51
CA GLY A 24 20.48 -3.87 4.99
C GLY A 24 19.74 -4.72 6.01
N MET A 25 20.23 -4.80 7.25
CA MET A 25 19.57 -5.51 8.34
C MET A 25 18.18 -4.94 8.63
N LEU A 26 18.06 -3.61 8.68
CA LEU A 26 16.77 -2.96 8.83
C LEU A 26 15.84 -3.27 7.65
N GLN A 27 16.33 -3.25 6.41
CA GLN A 27 15.54 -3.64 5.21
C GLN A 27 14.98 -5.06 5.33
N VAL A 28 15.81 -6.02 5.74
CA VAL A 28 15.39 -7.40 5.97
C VAL A 28 14.34 -7.49 7.08
N PHE A 29 14.57 -6.81 8.21
CA PHE A 29 13.65 -6.78 9.33
C PHE A 29 12.28 -6.19 8.94
N SER A 30 12.29 -5.02 8.30
CA SER A 30 11.08 -4.34 7.84
C SER A 30 10.30 -5.18 6.81
N PHE A 31 11.01 -5.81 5.87
CA PHE A 31 10.41 -6.74 4.93
C PHE A 31 9.78 -7.94 5.66
N GLY A 32 10.45 -8.50 6.67
CA GLY A 32 9.93 -9.56 7.52
C GLY A 32 8.64 -9.17 8.24
N CYS A 33 8.62 -8.03 8.92
CA CYS A 33 7.43 -7.49 9.59
C CYS A 33 6.28 -7.29 8.62
N ARG A 34 6.51 -6.63 7.47
CA ARG A 34 5.49 -6.44 6.43
C ARG A 34 4.96 -7.77 5.90
N SER A 35 5.86 -8.72 5.61
CA SER A 35 5.47 -10.02 5.08
C SER A 35 4.60 -10.80 6.06
N LEU A 36 4.94 -10.79 7.36
CA LEU A 36 4.13 -11.41 8.40
C LEU A 36 2.77 -10.75 8.51
N ALA A 37 2.73 -9.42 8.52
CA ALA A 37 1.48 -8.70 8.68
C ALA A 37 0.55 -8.87 7.46
N TRP A 38 1.11 -8.91 6.25
CA TRP A 38 0.36 -9.26 5.03
C TRP A 38 -0.14 -10.70 5.04
N ARG A 39 0.62 -11.65 5.58
CA ARG A 39 0.15 -13.03 5.74
C ARG A 39 -1.00 -13.12 6.72
N GLN A 40 -0.90 -12.43 7.86
CA GLN A 40 -1.96 -12.37 8.86
C GLN A 40 -3.23 -11.72 8.29
N PHE A 41 -3.08 -10.59 7.59
CA PHE A 41 -4.19 -9.91 6.93
C PHE A 41 -4.87 -10.80 5.88
N ASN A 42 -4.10 -11.41 4.96
CA ASN A 42 -4.65 -12.32 3.96
C ASN A 42 -5.37 -13.52 4.63
N ALA A 43 -4.77 -14.11 5.67
CA ALA A 43 -5.38 -15.24 6.38
C ALA A 43 -6.68 -14.82 7.07
N GLY A 44 -6.69 -13.68 7.76
CA GLY A 44 -7.86 -13.16 8.45
C GLY A 44 -9.01 -12.88 7.48
N VAL A 45 -8.74 -12.12 6.42
CA VAL A 45 -9.74 -11.78 5.38
C VAL A 45 -10.33 -13.02 4.70
N ASN A 46 -9.53 -14.06 4.48
CA ASN A 46 -9.98 -15.26 3.77
C ASN A 46 -10.70 -16.27 4.67
N ASN A 47 -10.26 -16.41 5.92
CA ASN A 47 -10.74 -17.46 6.83
C ASN A 47 -11.83 -16.95 7.79
N GLU A 48 -11.82 -15.66 8.12
CA GLU A 48 -12.68 -15.06 9.13
C GLU A 48 -13.56 -14.00 8.47
N LYS A 49 -14.72 -14.43 7.96
CA LYS A 49 -15.74 -13.55 7.37
C LYS A 49 -16.68 -13.03 8.46
N ARG A 50 -16.13 -12.33 9.44
CA ARG A 50 -16.92 -11.75 10.53
C ARG A 50 -17.78 -10.61 10.00
N GLN A 51 -19.00 -10.53 10.53
CA GLN A 51 -19.86 -9.39 10.28
C GLN A 51 -19.32 -8.16 11.00
N VAL A 52 -19.50 -7.01 10.38
CA VAL A 52 -19.19 -5.71 10.98
C VAL A 52 -20.43 -5.16 11.69
N GLU A 53 -20.22 -4.56 12.85
CA GLU A 53 -21.25 -3.91 13.67
C GLU A 53 -20.81 -2.48 14.00
N GLU A 54 -21.76 -1.61 14.38
CA GLU A 54 -21.49 -0.24 14.85
C GLU A 54 -20.72 0.68 13.86
N ILE A 55 -20.71 0.34 12.57
CA ILE A 55 -20.17 1.18 11.48
C ILE A 55 -21.26 1.61 10.49
N PRO A 56 -21.07 2.72 9.74
CA PRO A 56 -22.02 3.13 8.72
C PRO A 56 -22.24 2.04 7.67
N TYR A 57 -23.52 1.82 7.30
CA TYR A 57 -23.95 0.83 6.30
C TYR A 57 -23.61 -0.64 6.64
N ALA A 58 -23.37 -0.97 7.91
CA ALA A 58 -23.03 -2.32 8.36
C ALA A 58 -23.95 -3.41 7.77
N GLU A 59 -25.27 -3.23 7.81
CA GLU A 59 -26.22 -4.19 7.24
C GLU A 59 -26.02 -4.43 5.74
N LEU A 60 -25.84 -3.35 4.95
CA LEU A 60 -25.59 -3.45 3.51
C LEU A 60 -24.23 -4.07 3.21
N ILE A 61 -23.20 -3.71 3.99
CA ILE A 61 -21.85 -4.27 3.89
C ILE A 61 -21.91 -5.77 4.15
N ASN A 62 -22.50 -6.20 5.26
CA ASN A 62 -22.64 -7.61 5.62
C ASN A 62 -23.38 -8.39 4.54
N TYR A 63 -24.54 -7.87 4.11
CA TYR A 63 -25.38 -8.52 3.11
C TYR A 63 -24.63 -8.72 1.78
N TRP A 64 -24.06 -7.65 1.19
CA TRP A 64 -23.41 -7.75 -0.11
C TRP A 64 -22.05 -8.45 -0.06
N SER A 65 -21.38 -8.44 1.08
CA SER A 65 -20.15 -9.22 1.28
C SER A 65 -20.45 -10.71 1.34
N GLU A 66 -21.55 -11.11 2.01
CA GLU A 66 -22.01 -12.49 2.04
C GLU A 66 -22.38 -12.98 0.62
N GLN A 67 -23.15 -12.18 -0.14
CA GLN A 67 -23.51 -12.54 -1.53
C GLN A 67 -22.28 -12.69 -2.44
N ALA A 68 -21.26 -11.86 -2.26
CA ALA A 68 -20.01 -11.93 -3.02
C ALA A 68 -19.01 -12.96 -2.44
N GLY A 69 -19.31 -13.56 -1.28
CA GLY A 69 -18.41 -14.51 -0.62
C GLY A 69 -17.10 -13.89 -0.12
N ILE A 70 -17.07 -12.59 0.21
CA ILE A 70 -15.88 -11.87 0.69
C ILE A 70 -16.05 -11.40 2.14
N SER A 71 -14.97 -11.03 2.82
CA SER A 71 -15.03 -10.56 4.21
C SER A 71 -15.74 -9.19 4.32
N PRO A 72 -16.77 -9.05 5.17
CA PRO A 72 -17.40 -7.76 5.46
C PRO A 72 -16.43 -6.72 6.02
N GLU A 73 -15.47 -7.14 6.85
CA GLU A 73 -14.44 -6.26 7.42
C GLU A 73 -13.49 -5.72 6.34
N LEU A 74 -13.16 -6.54 5.33
CA LEU A 74 -12.39 -6.08 4.16
C LEU A 74 -13.18 -5.00 3.40
N VAL A 75 -14.46 -5.23 3.14
CA VAL A 75 -15.31 -4.28 2.41
C VAL A 75 -15.46 -2.97 3.18
N ALA A 76 -15.67 -3.04 4.50
CA ALA A 76 -15.69 -1.87 5.36
C ALA A 76 -14.37 -1.08 5.28
N ALA A 77 -13.23 -1.76 5.32
CA ALA A 77 -11.92 -1.14 5.20
C ALA A 77 -11.67 -0.48 3.84
N VAL A 78 -12.14 -1.09 2.75
CA VAL A 78 -12.12 -0.48 1.41
C VAL A 78 -13.00 0.78 1.39
N ILE A 79 -14.25 0.72 1.86
CA ILE A 79 -15.15 1.89 1.90
C ILE A 79 -14.54 3.03 2.72
N TYR A 80 -13.92 2.71 3.86
CA TYR A 80 -13.22 3.69 4.69
C TYR A 80 -12.08 4.36 3.90
N ALA A 81 -11.22 3.58 3.24
CA ALA A 81 -10.07 4.11 2.50
C ALA A 81 -10.44 4.89 1.22
N GLU A 82 -11.59 4.57 0.62
CA GLU A 82 -12.08 5.18 -0.62
C GLU A 82 -12.85 6.48 -0.38
N SER A 83 -13.75 6.51 0.61
CA SER A 83 -14.70 7.61 0.78
C SER A 83 -14.90 8.06 2.22
N SER A 84 -14.28 7.39 3.20
CA SER A 84 -14.61 7.56 4.61
C SER A 84 -16.13 7.47 4.85
N PHE A 85 -16.79 6.50 4.20
CA PHE A 85 -18.24 6.27 4.26
C PHE A 85 -19.13 7.41 3.70
N GLN A 86 -18.59 8.23 2.79
CA GLN A 86 -19.35 9.31 2.15
C GLN A 86 -19.98 8.84 0.82
N PRO A 87 -21.31 8.64 0.75
CA PRO A 87 -21.95 8.07 -0.44
C PRO A 87 -21.94 9.03 -1.63
N LYS A 88 -21.69 10.32 -1.41
CA LYS A 88 -21.61 11.34 -2.46
C LYS A 88 -20.18 11.70 -2.86
N ALA A 89 -19.18 10.93 -2.40
CA ALA A 89 -17.78 11.18 -2.71
C ALA A 89 -17.53 11.06 -4.22
N VAL A 90 -16.79 12.01 -4.78
CA VAL A 90 -16.35 12.00 -6.18
C VAL A 90 -14.86 12.34 -6.23
N SER A 91 -14.05 11.44 -6.77
CA SER A 91 -12.61 11.70 -6.94
C SER A 91 -12.35 12.66 -8.10
N PRO A 92 -11.16 13.31 -8.15
CA PRO A 92 -10.74 14.08 -9.32
C PRO A 92 -10.70 13.29 -10.62
N ALA A 93 -10.47 11.97 -10.54
CA ALA A 93 -10.48 11.06 -11.69
C ALA A 93 -11.90 10.63 -12.10
N GLY A 94 -12.92 10.98 -11.32
CA GLY A 94 -14.32 10.68 -11.61
C GLY A 94 -14.85 9.38 -11.01
N ALA A 95 -14.13 8.78 -10.06
CA ALA A 95 -14.61 7.67 -9.26
C ALA A 95 -15.73 8.13 -8.31
N ARG A 96 -16.73 7.27 -8.02
CA ARG A 96 -17.96 7.71 -7.33
C ARG A 96 -18.44 6.78 -6.22
N GLY A 97 -19.00 7.40 -5.18
CA GLY A 97 -19.72 6.76 -4.09
C GLY A 97 -18.83 6.06 -3.06
N LEU A 98 -19.43 5.18 -2.26
CA LEU A 98 -18.81 4.57 -1.08
C LEU A 98 -17.52 3.82 -1.38
N MET A 99 -17.50 3.04 -2.45
CA MET A 99 -16.38 2.21 -2.88
C MET A 99 -15.62 2.82 -4.07
N GLN A 100 -15.86 4.11 -4.38
CA GLN A 100 -15.21 4.87 -5.45
C GLN A 100 -15.10 4.09 -6.77
N ILE A 101 -16.24 3.66 -7.30
CA ILE A 101 -16.27 2.89 -8.54
C ILE A 101 -16.14 3.83 -9.73
N MET A 102 -15.23 3.52 -10.65
CA MET A 102 -15.11 4.20 -11.94
C MET A 102 -16.33 3.90 -12.82
N PRO A 103 -16.86 4.87 -13.59
CA PRO A 103 -18.02 4.65 -14.47
C PRO A 103 -17.86 3.47 -15.44
N ASP A 104 -16.66 3.24 -15.96
CA ASP A 104 -16.40 2.11 -16.87
C ASP A 104 -16.46 0.77 -16.14
N THR A 105 -15.84 0.68 -14.96
CA THR A 105 -15.93 -0.50 -14.08
C THR A 105 -17.39 -0.79 -13.70
N TRP A 106 -18.15 0.25 -13.36
CA TRP A 106 -19.58 0.12 -13.07
C TRP A 106 -20.34 -0.49 -14.24
N GLN A 107 -20.11 0.00 -15.46
CA GLN A 107 -20.78 -0.53 -16.65
C GLN A 107 -20.46 -2.00 -16.91
N VAL A 108 -19.21 -2.41 -16.70
CA VAL A 108 -18.79 -3.82 -16.86
C VAL A 108 -19.54 -4.70 -15.86
N ILE A 109 -19.47 -4.37 -14.57
CA ILE A 109 -20.08 -5.20 -13.52
C ILE A 109 -21.61 -5.17 -13.60
N ASN A 110 -22.22 -4.01 -13.85
CA ASN A 110 -23.67 -3.89 -13.96
C ASN A 110 -24.25 -4.69 -15.15
N LYS A 111 -23.48 -4.91 -16.23
CA LYS A 111 -23.91 -5.81 -17.31
C LYS A 111 -24.00 -7.26 -16.83
N GLU A 112 -23.10 -7.69 -15.95
CA GLU A 112 -23.08 -9.04 -15.39
C GLU A 112 -24.23 -9.26 -14.41
N ILE A 113 -24.34 -8.39 -13.41
CA ILE A 113 -25.23 -8.63 -12.24
C ILE A 113 -26.56 -7.88 -12.31
N GLN A 114 -26.73 -7.00 -13.30
CA GLN A 114 -27.98 -6.28 -13.55
C GLN A 114 -28.47 -5.45 -12.33
N ALA A 115 -27.54 -4.90 -11.54
CA ALA A 115 -27.85 -4.15 -10.31
C ALA A 115 -28.83 -3.00 -10.52
N CYS A 116 -28.80 -2.34 -11.69
CA CYS A 116 -29.68 -1.21 -12.01
C CYS A 116 -31.02 -1.61 -12.68
N LYS A 117 -31.26 -2.90 -12.98
CA LYS A 117 -32.33 -3.38 -13.88
C LYS A 117 -33.76 -2.96 -13.49
N PHE A 118 -33.99 -2.66 -12.21
CA PHE A 118 -35.30 -2.25 -11.71
C PHE A 118 -35.34 -0.81 -11.16
N HIS A 119 -34.26 -0.04 -11.34
CA HIS A 119 -34.15 1.30 -10.79
C HIS A 119 -34.37 2.40 -11.83
N HIS A 120 -33.90 2.21 -13.06
CA HIS A 120 -34.17 3.15 -14.14
C HIS A 120 -33.99 2.50 -15.52
N ASN A 121 -34.66 3.06 -16.52
CA ASN A 121 -34.42 2.71 -17.93
C ASN A 121 -33.28 3.59 -18.47
N GLY A 122 -32.23 3.00 -19.05
CA GLY A 122 -31.16 3.74 -19.73
C GLY A 122 -29.83 3.80 -18.98
N LYS A 123 -29.00 4.82 -19.26
CA LYS A 123 -27.65 4.96 -18.68
C LYS A 123 -27.73 5.32 -17.20
N CYS A 124 -26.79 4.80 -16.41
CA CYS A 124 -26.66 5.13 -14.98
C CYS A 124 -26.48 6.64 -14.78
N THR A 125 -27.19 7.18 -13.79
CA THR A 125 -27.12 8.60 -13.41
C THR A 125 -26.29 8.75 -12.13
N THR A 126 -25.99 10.00 -11.73
CA THR A 126 -25.33 10.28 -10.45
C THR A 126 -26.02 9.58 -9.27
N ALA A 127 -27.35 9.54 -9.25
CA ALA A 127 -28.13 8.90 -8.20
C ALA A 127 -27.83 7.40 -8.06
N CYS A 128 -27.48 6.71 -9.14
CA CYS A 128 -27.10 5.29 -9.09
C CYS A 128 -25.79 5.08 -8.33
N TYR A 129 -24.80 5.95 -8.58
CA TYR A 129 -23.50 5.84 -7.93
C TYR A 129 -23.55 6.26 -6.46
N GLU A 130 -24.46 7.18 -6.11
CA GLU A 130 -24.66 7.66 -4.74
C GLU A 130 -25.58 6.75 -3.90
N ASP A 131 -26.29 5.80 -4.53
CA ASP A 131 -27.06 4.79 -3.82
C ASP A 131 -26.10 3.81 -3.11
N ALA A 132 -26.15 3.79 -1.78
CA ALA A 132 -25.25 2.99 -0.98
C ALA A 132 -25.35 1.49 -1.29
N GLY A 133 -26.58 0.98 -1.48
CA GLY A 133 -26.82 -0.43 -1.75
C GLY A 133 -26.22 -0.85 -3.09
N MET A 134 -26.47 -0.09 -4.16
CA MET A 134 -25.90 -0.37 -5.48
C MET A 134 -24.39 -0.22 -5.51
N ASN A 135 -23.85 0.83 -4.88
CA ASN A 135 -22.42 1.10 -4.90
C ASN A 135 -21.65 0.00 -4.16
N ILE A 136 -22.15 -0.42 -3.00
CA ILE A 136 -21.59 -1.55 -2.25
C ILE A 136 -21.72 -2.84 -3.09
N HIS A 137 -22.88 -3.14 -3.66
CA HIS A 137 -23.07 -4.35 -4.47
C HIS A 137 -22.10 -4.44 -5.67
N ILE A 138 -21.99 -3.37 -6.46
CA ILE A 138 -21.06 -3.32 -7.59
C ILE A 138 -19.61 -3.45 -7.11
N GLY A 139 -19.25 -2.74 -6.04
CA GLY A 139 -17.90 -2.75 -5.50
C GLY A 139 -17.49 -4.08 -4.87
N THR A 140 -18.39 -4.76 -4.15
CA THR A 140 -18.10 -6.09 -3.58
C THR A 140 -17.92 -7.13 -4.68
N VAL A 141 -18.73 -7.09 -5.74
CA VAL A 141 -18.55 -7.98 -6.90
C VAL A 141 -17.21 -7.70 -7.58
N TYR A 142 -16.88 -6.43 -7.84
CA TYR A 142 -15.60 -6.09 -8.46
C TYR A 142 -14.40 -6.52 -7.60
N LEU A 143 -14.43 -6.27 -6.30
CA LEU A 143 -13.39 -6.70 -5.37
C LEU A 143 -13.29 -8.23 -5.31
N GLY A 144 -14.42 -8.94 -5.31
CA GLY A 144 -14.46 -10.40 -5.40
C GLY A 144 -13.77 -10.93 -6.65
N ARG A 145 -13.99 -10.31 -7.82
CA ARG A 145 -13.27 -10.67 -9.06
C ARG A 145 -11.76 -10.50 -8.94
N LEU A 146 -11.31 -9.45 -8.27
CA LEU A 146 -9.89 -9.22 -8.04
C LEU A 146 -9.31 -10.26 -7.08
N LEU A 147 -10.03 -10.60 -6.01
CA LEU A 147 -9.64 -11.68 -5.10
C LEU A 147 -9.52 -13.02 -5.84
N GLU A 148 -10.49 -13.37 -6.68
CA GLU A 148 -10.43 -14.54 -7.55
C GLU A 148 -9.20 -14.50 -8.49
N ARG A 149 -8.98 -13.38 -9.19
CA ARG A 149 -7.85 -13.20 -10.12
C ARG A 149 -6.49 -13.42 -9.45
N TYR A 150 -6.36 -13.02 -8.19
CA TYR A 150 -5.10 -13.11 -7.44
C TYR A 150 -5.09 -14.26 -6.44
N ASN A 151 -5.88 -15.32 -6.66
CA ASN A 151 -5.88 -16.53 -5.82
C ASN A 151 -6.06 -16.22 -4.32
N GLN A 152 -7.03 -15.35 -4.00
CA GLN A 152 -7.34 -14.88 -2.66
C GLN A 152 -6.20 -14.08 -1.97
N ASN A 153 -5.24 -13.57 -2.74
CA ASN A 153 -4.26 -12.61 -2.24
C ASN A 153 -4.89 -11.21 -2.17
N ALA A 154 -5.52 -10.90 -1.04
CA ALA A 154 -6.18 -9.63 -0.77
C ALA A 154 -5.23 -8.43 -0.93
N VAL A 155 -3.96 -8.54 -0.55
CA VAL A 155 -2.99 -7.45 -0.74
C VAL A 155 -2.83 -7.08 -2.23
N TRP A 156 -2.76 -8.09 -3.10
CA TRP A 156 -2.65 -7.86 -4.55
C TRP A 156 -3.98 -7.39 -5.16
N ALA A 157 -5.11 -7.94 -4.69
CA ALA A 157 -6.43 -7.50 -5.10
C ALA A 157 -6.66 -6.02 -4.77
N LEU A 158 -6.28 -5.57 -3.57
CA LEU A 158 -6.37 -4.16 -3.16
C LEU A 158 -5.46 -3.26 -4.00
N ALA A 159 -4.23 -3.69 -4.28
CA ALA A 159 -3.33 -2.94 -5.17
C ALA A 159 -3.92 -2.81 -6.58
N ALA A 160 -4.56 -3.86 -7.09
CA ALA A 160 -5.22 -3.85 -8.39
C ALA A 160 -6.53 -3.06 -8.40
N TYR A 161 -7.23 -2.99 -7.27
CA TYR A 161 -8.44 -2.18 -7.13
C TYR A 161 -8.10 -0.69 -7.34
N ASN A 162 -7.01 -0.22 -6.75
CA ASN A 162 -6.56 1.18 -6.86
C ASN A 162 -5.76 1.46 -8.15
N ALA A 163 -4.78 0.64 -8.51
CA ALA A 163 -3.86 0.91 -9.61
C ALA A 163 -4.19 0.20 -10.93
N GLY A 164 -5.20 -0.67 -10.91
CA GLY A 164 -5.56 -1.55 -12.03
C GLY A 164 -4.73 -2.84 -12.09
N PRO A 165 -5.30 -3.96 -12.62
CA PRO A 165 -4.60 -5.24 -12.70
C PRO A 165 -3.29 -5.21 -13.50
N ALA A 166 -3.25 -4.45 -14.60
CA ALA A 166 -2.08 -4.36 -15.46
C ALA A 166 -0.84 -3.82 -14.73
N ALA A 167 -1.03 -2.89 -13.78
CA ALA A 167 0.07 -2.40 -12.96
C ALA A 167 0.59 -3.48 -12.02
N VAL A 168 -0.30 -4.20 -11.33
CA VAL A 168 0.07 -5.29 -10.42
C VAL A 168 0.79 -6.42 -11.15
N GLU A 169 0.33 -6.78 -12.35
CA GLU A 169 0.97 -7.79 -13.20
C GLU A 169 2.36 -7.35 -13.68
N LYS A 170 2.50 -6.07 -14.07
CA LYS A 170 3.80 -5.52 -14.49
C LYS A 170 4.82 -5.55 -13.35
N TYR A 171 4.41 -5.20 -12.14
CA TYR A 171 5.31 -5.10 -10.99
C TYR A 171 5.37 -6.37 -10.14
N GLN A 172 4.55 -7.38 -10.46
CA GLN A 172 4.44 -8.65 -9.72
C GLN A 172 4.17 -8.40 -8.22
N GLY A 173 3.24 -7.48 -7.93
CA GLY A 173 2.90 -7.07 -6.56
C GLY A 173 2.38 -5.64 -6.49
N ILE A 174 2.51 -5.01 -5.32
CA ILE A 174 2.13 -3.61 -5.13
C ILE A 174 3.06 -2.74 -6.00
N PRO A 175 2.53 -1.97 -6.97
CA PRO A 175 3.36 -1.09 -7.79
C PRO A 175 4.05 -0.02 -6.93
N PRO A 176 5.21 0.52 -7.36
CA PRO A 176 5.95 1.56 -6.64
C PRO A 176 5.28 2.95 -6.79
N PHE A 177 3.96 3.00 -6.67
CA PHE A 177 3.16 4.21 -6.66
C PHE A 177 2.85 4.55 -5.21
N THR A 178 3.29 5.73 -4.74
CA THR A 178 3.09 6.16 -3.35
C THR A 178 1.61 6.12 -2.95
N GLU A 179 0.71 6.49 -3.87
CA GLU A 179 -0.74 6.44 -3.68
C GLU A 179 -1.21 5.01 -3.38
N THR A 180 -0.85 4.04 -4.22
CA THR A 180 -1.27 2.63 -4.07
C THR A 180 -0.68 1.98 -2.83
N GLN A 181 0.59 2.26 -2.52
CA GLN A 181 1.23 1.77 -1.29
C GLN A 181 0.51 2.30 -0.05
N SER A 182 0.21 3.61 -0.05
CA SER A 182 -0.53 4.26 1.04
C SER A 182 -1.97 3.77 1.13
N TYR A 183 -2.63 3.51 -0.01
CA TYR A 183 -3.98 2.95 -0.07
C TYR A 183 -4.07 1.58 0.59
N VAL A 184 -3.21 0.63 0.15
CA VAL A 184 -3.14 -0.72 0.73
C VAL A 184 -2.82 -0.63 2.23
N GLN A 185 -1.92 0.27 2.63
CA GLN A 185 -1.59 0.48 4.03
C GLN A 185 -2.79 0.94 4.87
N ARG A 186 -3.54 1.94 4.39
CA ARG A 186 -4.73 2.46 5.10
C ARG A 186 -5.77 1.36 5.34
N ILE A 187 -6.01 0.52 4.34
CA ILE A 187 -6.99 -0.57 4.43
C ILE A 187 -6.55 -1.59 5.47
N ILE A 188 -5.30 -2.05 5.41
CA ILE A 188 -4.81 -3.06 6.35
C ILE A 188 -4.82 -2.52 7.78
N LEU A 189 -4.40 -1.26 7.99
CA LEU A 189 -4.47 -0.61 9.31
C LEU A 189 -5.90 -0.56 9.84
N TYR A 190 -6.84 -0.06 9.04
CA TYR A 190 -8.24 0.02 9.46
C TYR A 190 -8.84 -1.36 9.73
N TRP A 191 -8.48 -2.37 8.94
CA TRP A 191 -8.87 -3.75 9.20
C TRP A 191 -8.38 -4.24 10.56
N PHE A 192 -7.11 -4.02 10.91
CA PHE A 192 -6.60 -4.38 12.25
C PHE A 192 -7.32 -3.60 13.38
N ASP A 193 -7.66 -2.34 13.14
CA ASP A 193 -8.35 -1.47 14.09
C ASP A 193 -9.76 -1.99 14.42
N ILE A 194 -10.51 -2.44 13.40
CA ILE A 194 -11.82 -3.11 13.57
C ILE A 194 -11.70 -4.30 14.53
N HIS A 195 -10.59 -5.04 14.48
CA HIS A 195 -10.39 -6.25 15.26
C HIS A 195 -9.90 -6.00 16.68
N LYS A 196 -9.56 -4.75 17.03
CA LYS A 196 -8.79 -4.42 18.24
C LYS A 196 -7.56 -5.32 18.41
N ALA A 197 -7.04 -5.84 17.30
CA ALA A 197 -5.87 -6.70 17.29
C ALA A 197 -4.64 -5.83 17.51
N ASP A 198 -3.66 -6.35 18.25
CA ASP A 198 -2.43 -5.63 18.54
C ASP A 198 -1.69 -5.32 17.22
N SER A 199 -1.84 -4.08 16.74
CA SER A 199 -1.29 -3.59 15.47
C SER A 199 0.22 -3.35 15.54
N LEU A 200 0.84 -3.58 16.71
CA LEU A 200 2.23 -3.24 17.02
C LEU A 200 3.22 -3.75 15.95
N LEU A 201 3.11 -5.02 15.53
CA LEU A 201 3.99 -5.58 14.49
C LEU A 201 3.79 -4.91 13.13
N TYR A 202 2.56 -4.50 12.81
CA TYR A 202 2.26 -3.79 11.58
C TYR A 202 2.78 -2.34 11.63
N GLU A 203 2.54 -1.64 12.74
CA GLU A 203 2.98 -0.26 12.95
C GLU A 203 4.52 -0.14 12.95
N MET A 204 5.21 -1.07 13.62
CA MET A 204 6.68 -1.17 13.57
C MET A 204 7.18 -1.42 12.14
N GLY A 205 6.51 -2.30 11.38
CA GLY A 205 6.93 -2.66 10.01
C GLY A 205 6.73 -1.56 8.96
N MET A 206 5.79 -0.63 9.18
CA MET A 206 5.31 0.32 8.16
C MET A 206 5.39 1.82 8.53
N ARG A 207 5.27 2.22 9.81
CA ARG A 207 5.26 3.64 10.23
C ARG A 207 6.60 4.09 10.81
N GLU A 208 7.19 3.31 11.71
CA GLU A 208 8.38 3.77 12.44
C GLU A 208 9.67 3.66 11.62
N LEU A 209 9.79 2.62 10.80
CA LEU A 209 11.03 2.32 10.08
C LEU A 209 11.32 3.29 8.93
N ASP A 210 10.32 3.95 8.35
CA ASP A 210 10.56 4.94 7.28
C ASP A 210 11.34 6.16 7.78
N SER A 211 11.06 6.61 9.00
CA SER A 211 11.82 7.70 9.64
C SER A 211 13.28 7.30 9.89
N VAL A 212 13.49 6.06 10.36
CA VAL A 212 14.81 5.48 10.62
C VAL A 212 15.60 5.32 9.32
N TYR A 213 14.97 4.84 8.24
CA TYR A 213 15.63 4.74 6.93
C TYR A 213 16.03 6.10 6.39
N HIS A 214 15.20 7.12 6.57
CA HIS A 214 15.51 8.47 6.11
C HIS A 214 16.76 9.02 6.82
N TYR A 215 16.84 8.82 8.13
CA TYR A 215 18.01 9.23 8.92
C TYR A 215 19.29 8.49 8.51
N ILE A 216 19.24 7.16 8.36
CA ILE A 216 20.40 6.36 7.97
C ILE A 216 20.88 6.72 6.56
N ARG A 217 19.96 6.94 5.59
CA ARG A 217 20.33 7.42 4.25
C ARG A 217 21.03 8.78 4.29
N GLY A 218 20.55 9.70 5.13
CA GLY A 218 21.18 11.01 5.34
C GLY A 218 22.60 10.87 5.91
N MET A 219 22.77 10.05 6.94
CA MET A 219 24.08 9.77 7.54
C MET A 219 25.05 9.15 6.53
N MET A 220 24.60 8.17 5.77
CA MET A 220 25.38 7.56 4.69
C MET A 220 25.83 8.57 3.63
N ALA A 221 24.96 9.50 3.22
CA ALA A 221 25.32 10.54 2.26
C ALA A 221 26.45 11.45 2.78
N VAL A 222 26.41 11.80 4.07
CA VAL A 222 27.49 12.55 4.74
C VAL A 222 28.78 11.73 4.77
N THR A 223 28.73 10.48 5.22
CA THR A 223 29.89 9.58 5.29
C THR A 223 30.52 9.39 3.91
N LEU A 224 29.70 9.18 2.87
CA LEU A 224 30.15 9.01 1.49
C LEU A 224 30.81 10.29 0.95
N SER A 225 30.28 11.46 1.30
CA SER A 225 30.89 12.76 0.95
C SER A 225 32.25 12.96 1.62
N LEU A 226 32.40 12.56 2.89
CA LEU A 226 33.67 12.62 3.61
C LEU A 226 34.72 11.67 3.02
N VAL A 227 34.31 10.44 2.70
CA VAL A 227 35.16 9.44 2.02
C VAL A 227 35.63 9.97 0.66
N ALA A 228 34.72 10.52 -0.14
CA ALA A 228 35.04 11.09 -1.45
C ALA A 228 36.00 12.29 -1.33
N CYS A 229 35.78 13.18 -0.36
CA CYS A 229 36.66 14.32 -0.11
C CYS A 229 38.09 13.88 0.30
N ALA A 230 38.18 12.90 1.21
CA ALA A 230 39.46 12.35 1.64
C ALA A 230 40.20 11.66 0.49
N LEU A 231 39.48 10.90 -0.36
CA LEU A 231 40.03 10.27 -1.55
C LEU A 231 40.53 11.32 -2.56
N TRP A 232 39.73 12.35 -2.83
CA TRP A 232 40.12 13.44 -3.71
C TRP A 232 41.40 14.15 -3.24
N ARG A 233 41.50 14.43 -1.93
CA ARG A 233 42.72 15.00 -1.32
C ARG A 233 43.94 14.07 -1.52
N LEU A 234 43.78 12.77 -1.30
CA LEU A 234 44.83 11.78 -1.51
C LEU A 234 45.29 11.72 -2.98
N VAL A 235 44.36 11.75 -3.93
CA VAL A 235 44.67 11.76 -5.38
C VAL A 235 45.40 13.04 -5.77
N LYS A 236 44.95 14.21 -5.26
CA LYS A 236 45.60 15.49 -5.53
C LYS A 236 47.04 15.54 -4.99
N GLU A 237 47.27 15.07 -3.75
CA GLU A 237 48.62 14.97 -3.16
C GLU A 237 49.52 13.98 -3.92
N TYR A 238 48.95 12.93 -4.53
CA TYR A 238 49.71 11.96 -5.33
C TYR A 238 50.10 12.50 -6.71
N ARG A 239 49.20 13.20 -7.41
CA ARG A 239 49.45 13.76 -8.76
C ARG A 239 50.47 14.89 -8.78
N SER A 240 50.69 15.59 -7.65
CA SER A 240 51.65 16.70 -7.58
C SER A 240 53.13 16.25 -7.53
N TRP A 241 53.42 14.95 -7.65
CA TRP A 241 54.78 14.37 -7.55
C TRP A 241 55.37 13.86 -8.87
N HIS A 242 54.65 13.94 -10.00
CA HIS A 242 55.15 13.48 -11.32
C HIS A 242 55.71 14.60 -12.20
N TRP A 243 56.20 15.69 -11.61
CA TRP A 243 56.75 16.85 -12.33
C TRP A 243 58.10 17.33 -11.78
N TYR A 244 59.00 16.40 -11.45
CA TYR A 244 60.44 16.67 -11.27
C TYR A 244 61.26 15.50 -11.78
#